data_AF-A0A6J1YNN1-F1
#
_entry.id   AF-A0A6J1YNN1-F1
#
_cell.length_a   1.000
_cell.length_b   1.000
_cell.length_c   1.000
_cell.angle_alpha   90.00
_cell.angle_beta   90.00
_cell.angle_gamma   90.00
#
_symmetry.space_group_name_H-M   'P 1'
#
loop_
_entity.id
_entity.type
_entity.pdbx_description
1 polymer ?
#
loop_
_entity_poly.entity_id
_entity_poly.type
_entity_poly.pdbx_seq_one_letter_code
_entity_poly.pdbx_strand_id
1 'polypeptide(L)'
;MLTPRTALLLTLLLAGGSLSRRARRPPRPASPISTIQPKANFDVQQFAGTWLLVAVASSCRFLQEQGHRAEATALRVAPQGAAMAISTFRKLDGICWRVRQLYRDTGVAGHFLLQARGARGPVDVVVGETDYRGFAILYLERARQLSVKLYARSLPPSDAALSAFEQRIQRVNLTEDQILFFPKYGFCEAADQFHVLDEVRR
;
A
#
# COMPACT_ATOMS: atom_id res chain seq x y z
N MET A 1 -33.08 -81.92 8.09
CA MET A 1 -32.86 -80.72 7.25
C MET A 1 -32.16 -79.69 8.12
N LEU A 2 -30.95 -79.28 7.70
CA LEU A 2 -30.07 -78.35 8.41
C LEU A 2 -30.40 -76.88 8.06
N THR A 3 -30.29 -76.03 9.10
CA THR A 3 -29.98 -74.57 9.14
C THR A 3 -30.97 -73.59 8.45
N PRO A 4 -31.01 -72.26 8.79
CA PRO A 4 -29.96 -71.44 9.42
C PRO A 4 -30.34 -70.38 10.48
N ARG A 5 -29.25 -69.84 11.05
CA ARG A 5 -29.01 -68.63 11.85
C ARG A 5 -29.92 -67.43 11.55
N THR A 6 -30.27 -66.68 12.60
CA THR A 6 -30.56 -65.23 12.49
C THR A 6 -29.82 -64.44 13.55
N ALA A 7 -29.18 -63.38 13.05
CA ALA A 7 -28.21 -62.55 13.74
C ALA A 7 -28.88 -61.35 14.43
N LEU A 8 -28.17 -60.88 15.45
CA LEU A 8 -28.34 -59.68 16.25
C LEU A 8 -28.46 -58.41 15.39
N LEU A 9 -29.31 -57.44 15.80
CA LEU A 9 -29.05 -56.00 15.61
C LEU A 9 -30.01 -55.16 16.48
N LEU A 10 -29.53 -54.75 17.66
CA LEU A 10 -30.05 -53.58 18.37
C LEU A 10 -29.56 -52.31 17.65
N THR A 11 -30.47 -51.42 17.28
CA THR A 11 -30.11 -50.04 16.88
C THR A 11 -30.82 -49.05 17.80
N LEU A 12 -30.04 -48.47 18.73
CA LEU A 12 -30.45 -47.32 19.54
C LEU A 12 -30.47 -46.06 18.66
N LEU A 13 -31.61 -45.38 18.60
CA LEU A 13 -31.75 -44.05 18.02
C LEU A 13 -31.28 -42.99 19.03
N LEU A 14 -30.10 -42.42 18.81
CA LEU A 14 -29.64 -41.19 19.48
C LEU A 14 -29.93 -39.98 18.57
N ALA A 15 -31.13 -39.40 18.70
CA ALA A 15 -31.45 -38.10 18.12
C ALA A 15 -31.00 -36.97 19.07
N GLY A 16 -29.69 -36.80 19.23
CA GLY A 16 -29.09 -35.65 19.91
C GLY A 16 -28.89 -34.49 18.95
N GLY A 17 -29.95 -33.72 18.68
CA GLY A 17 -29.88 -32.50 17.88
C GLY A 17 -29.08 -31.42 18.61
N SER A 18 -27.77 -31.34 18.39
CA SER A 18 -26.97 -30.21 18.84
C SER A 18 -27.25 -28.99 17.95
N LEU A 19 -28.09 -28.08 18.44
CA LEU A 19 -28.17 -26.71 17.95
C LEU A 19 -26.81 -26.04 18.15
N SER A 20 -25.95 -26.21 17.16
CA SER A 20 -24.68 -25.51 17.04
C SER A 20 -24.98 -24.03 16.85
N ARG A 21 -25.12 -23.28 17.96
CA ARG A 21 -25.02 -21.82 17.97
C ARG A 21 -23.65 -21.50 17.39
N ARG A 22 -23.58 -21.15 16.10
CA ARG A 22 -22.37 -20.58 15.49
C ARG A 22 -21.95 -19.40 16.36
N ALA A 23 -20.86 -19.57 17.11
CA ALA A 23 -20.24 -18.48 17.83
C ALA A 23 -20.00 -17.35 16.83
N ARG A 24 -20.67 -16.20 17.04
CA ARG A 24 -20.45 -15.01 16.21
C ARG A 24 -18.98 -14.64 16.36
N ARG A 25 -18.23 -14.72 15.26
CA ARG A 25 -16.82 -14.33 15.22
C ARG A 25 -16.74 -12.86 15.65
N PRO A 26 -15.85 -12.50 16.60
CA PRO A 26 -15.73 -11.12 17.04
C PRO A 26 -15.46 -10.18 15.85
N PRO A 27 -15.93 -8.92 15.90
CA PRO A 27 -15.71 -7.94 14.85
C PRO A 27 -14.22 -7.82 14.55
N ARG A 28 -13.84 -7.80 13.27
CA ARG A 28 -12.44 -7.58 12.90
C ARG A 28 -12.04 -6.17 13.35
N PRO A 29 -10.84 -5.99 13.94
CA PRO A 29 -10.34 -4.65 14.26
C PRO A 29 -10.33 -3.76 13.01
N ALA A 30 -10.51 -2.45 13.17
CA ALA A 30 -10.42 -1.49 12.09
C ALA A 30 -9.02 -1.50 11.45
N SER A 31 -8.96 -1.24 10.15
CA SER A 31 -7.71 -1.18 9.39
C SER A 31 -6.82 -0.03 9.90
N PRO A 32 -5.50 -0.22 10.08
CA PRO A 32 -4.60 0.85 10.54
C PRO A 32 -4.73 2.17 9.77
N ILE A 33 -4.89 2.14 8.44
CA ILE A 33 -4.99 3.36 7.63
C ILE A 33 -6.30 4.13 7.84
N SER A 34 -7.34 3.48 8.39
CA SER A 34 -8.67 4.10 8.59
C SER A 34 -8.68 5.22 9.64
N THR A 35 -7.65 5.31 10.49
CA THR A 35 -7.50 6.41 11.47
C THR A 35 -6.73 7.59 10.90
N ILE A 36 -6.13 7.45 9.70
CA ILE A 36 -5.36 8.49 9.05
C ILE A 36 -6.31 9.44 8.34
N GLN A 37 -6.25 10.72 8.73
CA GLN A 37 -7.02 11.76 8.08
C GLN A 37 -6.32 12.18 6.78
N PRO A 38 -7.01 12.16 5.62
CA PRO A 38 -6.49 12.74 4.39
C PRO A 38 -6.27 14.24 4.52
N LYS A 39 -5.39 14.79 3.68
CA LYS A 39 -5.19 16.23 3.53
C LYS A 39 -6.54 16.91 3.31
N ALA A 40 -6.91 17.80 4.21
CA ALA A 40 -8.14 18.58 4.09
C ALA A 40 -8.19 19.31 2.74
N ASN A 41 -9.33 19.20 2.05
CA ASN A 41 -9.56 19.77 0.72
C ASN A 41 -8.46 19.39 -0.29
N PHE A 42 -8.05 18.13 -0.30
CA PHE A 42 -7.01 17.65 -1.21
C PHE A 42 -7.31 18.03 -2.67
N ASP A 43 -6.42 18.82 -3.26
CA ASP A 43 -6.48 19.21 -4.66
C ASP A 43 -5.51 18.40 -5.52
N VAL A 44 -6.06 17.55 -6.38
CA VAL A 44 -5.31 16.71 -7.31
C VAL A 44 -4.55 17.52 -8.37
N GLN A 45 -5.06 18.70 -8.74
CA GLN A 45 -4.42 19.56 -9.74
C GLN A 45 -3.14 20.15 -9.17
N GLN A 46 -3.17 20.62 -7.92
CA GLN A 46 -1.97 21.10 -7.23
C GLN A 46 -0.98 19.97 -6.92
N PHE A 47 -1.49 18.77 -6.67
CA PHE A 47 -0.65 17.59 -6.40
C PHE A 47 0.02 17.00 -7.66
N ALA A 48 -0.46 17.35 -8.85
CA ALA A 48 0.07 16.87 -10.12
C ALA A 48 1.56 17.19 -10.32
N GLY A 49 2.21 16.52 -11.27
CA GLY A 49 3.60 16.71 -11.63
C GLY A 49 4.56 15.70 -10.99
N THR A 50 5.83 16.07 -10.89
CA THR A 50 6.90 15.16 -10.45
C THR A 50 7.10 15.21 -8.94
N TRP A 51 7.34 14.05 -8.34
CA TRP A 51 7.66 13.84 -6.92
C TRP A 51 8.83 12.86 -6.80
N LEU A 52 9.82 13.18 -5.97
CA LEU A 52 10.99 12.34 -5.72
C LEU A 52 10.78 11.60 -4.40
N LEU A 53 10.94 10.27 -4.41
CA LEU A 53 10.84 9.47 -3.19
C LEU A 53 12.09 9.71 -2.33
N VAL A 54 11.88 10.21 -1.10
CA VAL A 54 12.96 10.53 -0.16
C VAL A 54 13.17 9.38 0.82
N ALA A 55 12.09 8.91 1.44
CA ALA A 55 12.17 7.88 2.46
C ALA A 55 10.87 7.05 2.53
N VAL A 56 11.01 5.81 3.01
CA VAL A 56 9.89 4.91 3.33
C VAL A 56 10.09 4.37 4.73
N ALA A 57 9.09 4.51 5.59
CA ALA A 57 9.02 3.82 6.87
C ALA A 57 8.06 2.63 6.75
N SER A 58 8.53 1.42 7.07
CA SER A 58 7.69 0.22 6.99
C SER A 58 8.26 -0.95 7.80
N SER A 59 7.38 -1.72 8.42
CA SER A 59 7.68 -3.04 9.01
C SER A 59 7.92 -4.14 7.96
N CYS A 60 7.86 -3.83 6.66
CA CYS A 60 8.04 -4.82 5.60
C CYS A 60 9.48 -5.38 5.61
N ARG A 61 9.62 -6.66 5.98
CA ARG A 61 10.91 -7.36 6.05
C ARG A 61 11.76 -7.24 4.80
N PHE A 62 11.15 -7.32 3.61
CA PHE A 62 11.87 -7.17 2.34
C PHE A 62 12.54 -5.80 2.22
N LEU A 63 11.86 -4.72 2.64
CA LEU A 63 12.44 -3.38 2.62
C LEU A 63 13.58 -3.25 3.64
N GLN A 64 13.44 -3.88 4.81
CA GLN A 64 14.49 -3.88 5.83
C GLN A 64 15.75 -4.62 5.38
N GLU A 65 15.60 -5.78 4.75
CA GLU A 65 16.73 -6.60 4.32
C GLU A 65 17.36 -6.10 3.01
N GLN A 66 16.54 -5.66 2.05
CA GLN A 66 16.99 -5.23 0.72
C GLN A 66 17.11 -3.72 0.58
N GLY A 67 16.96 -2.98 1.67
CA GLY A 67 16.98 -1.52 1.68
C GLY A 67 18.27 -0.93 1.11
N HIS A 68 19.40 -1.61 1.31
CA HIS A 68 20.71 -1.24 0.74
C HIS A 68 20.74 -1.22 -0.80
N ARG A 69 19.73 -1.80 -1.47
CA ARG A 69 19.54 -1.79 -2.93
C ARG A 69 18.42 -0.83 -3.36
N ALA A 70 18.03 0.11 -2.51
CA ALA A 70 17.06 1.12 -2.88
C ALA A 70 17.56 1.90 -4.10
N GLU A 71 16.67 2.09 -5.07
CA GLU A 71 16.96 2.78 -6.32
C GLU A 71 16.26 4.13 -6.34
N ALA A 72 16.91 5.14 -6.91
CA ALA A 72 16.32 6.47 -7.06
C ALA A 72 14.96 6.37 -7.77
N THR A 73 13.90 6.79 -7.07
CA THR A 73 12.53 6.58 -7.50
C THR A 73 11.80 7.91 -7.64
N ALA A 74 11.26 8.19 -8.81
CA ALA A 74 10.43 9.36 -9.08
C ALA A 74 9.01 8.94 -9.45
N LEU A 75 8.02 9.73 -9.04
CA LEU A 75 6.63 9.60 -9.44
C LEU A 75 6.27 10.79 -10.34
N ARG A 76 5.56 10.52 -11.43
CA ARG A 76 4.85 11.53 -12.21
C ARG A 76 3.36 11.31 -12.03
N VAL A 77 2.69 12.31 -11.50
CA VAL A 77 1.26 12.29 -11.17
C VAL A 77 0.52 13.11 -12.22
N ALA A 78 -0.53 12.53 -12.80
CA ALA A 78 -1.45 13.22 -13.69
C ALA A 78 -2.89 13.02 -13.19
N PRO A 79 -3.68 14.11 -13.03
CA PRO A 79 -5.09 14.00 -12.70
C PRO A 79 -5.87 13.26 -13.79
N GLN A 80 -6.81 12.40 -13.40
CA GLN A 80 -7.69 11.68 -14.32
C GLN A 80 -9.11 11.64 -13.74
N GLY A 81 -9.85 12.75 -13.89
CA GLY A 81 -11.10 12.95 -13.18
C GLY A 81 -10.86 13.01 -11.67
N ALA A 82 -11.60 12.23 -10.90
CA ALA A 82 -11.38 12.07 -9.45
C ALA A 82 -10.22 11.11 -9.11
N ALA A 83 -9.71 10.35 -10.08
CA ALA A 83 -8.59 9.44 -9.91
C ALA A 83 -7.25 10.12 -10.24
N MET A 84 -6.14 9.45 -9.91
CA MET A 84 -4.79 9.87 -10.29
C MET A 84 -4.09 8.80 -11.11
N ALA A 85 -3.62 9.14 -12.31
CA ALA A 85 -2.68 8.33 -13.05
C ALA A 85 -1.27 8.55 -12.48
N ILE A 86 -0.60 7.47 -12.06
CA ILE A 86 0.72 7.50 -11.44
C ILE A 86 1.69 6.76 -12.35
N SER A 87 2.77 7.42 -12.76
CA SER A 87 3.91 6.78 -13.41
C SER A 87 5.10 6.78 -12.45
N THR A 88 5.50 5.61 -11.97
CA THR A 88 6.71 5.45 -11.15
C THR A 88 7.89 5.11 -12.03
N PHE A 89 8.96 5.89 -11.93
CA PHE A 89 10.23 5.70 -12.61
C PHE A 89 11.28 5.25 -11.60
N ARG A 90 11.97 4.16 -11.90
CA ARG A 90 13.10 3.68 -11.11
C ARG A 90 14.10 2.94 -11.98
N LYS A 91 15.34 2.85 -11.52
CA LYS A 91 16.30 1.94 -12.12
C LYS A 91 16.07 0.51 -11.63
N LEU A 92 16.37 -0.43 -12.50
CA LEU A 92 16.58 -1.84 -12.17
C LEU A 92 17.73 -2.31 -13.05
N ASP A 93 18.82 -2.72 -12.42
CA ASP A 93 20.04 -3.17 -13.10
C ASP A 93 20.57 -2.15 -14.14
N GLY A 94 20.54 -0.87 -13.75
CA GLY A 94 21.01 0.25 -14.59
C GLY A 94 20.00 0.73 -15.65
N ILE A 95 18.92 0.00 -15.89
CA ILE A 95 17.90 0.33 -16.90
C ILE A 95 16.74 1.08 -16.25
N CYS A 96 16.26 2.13 -16.91
CA CYS A 96 15.09 2.88 -16.45
C CYS A 96 13.79 2.16 -16.78
N TRP A 97 13.01 1.85 -15.75
CA TRP A 97 11.68 1.28 -15.87
C TRP A 97 10.60 2.29 -15.52
N ARG A 98 9.49 2.25 -16.25
CA ARG A 98 8.27 3.01 -15.94
C ARG A 98 7.12 2.06 -15.58
N VAL A 99 6.62 2.17 -14.36
CA VAL A 99 5.42 1.45 -13.90
C VAL A 99 4.23 2.41 -13.93
N ARG A 100 3.20 2.10 -14.71
CA ARG A 100 1.96 2.90 -14.79
C ARG A 100 0.88 2.31 -13.90
N GLN A 101 0.31 3.10 -13.03
CA GLN A 101 -0.72 2.72 -12.07
C GLN A 101 -1.86 3.72 -12.11
N LEU A 102 -3.05 3.30 -11.65
CA LEU A 102 -4.20 4.17 -11.49
C LEU A 102 -4.67 4.11 -10.05
N TYR A 103 -4.56 5.23 -9.35
CA TYR A 103 -5.05 5.42 -8.00
C TYR A 103 -6.50 5.87 -8.11
N ARG A 104 -7.41 4.94 -7.87
CA ARG A 104 -8.85 5.14 -8.05
C ARG A 104 -9.41 5.92 -6.87
N ASP A 105 -10.36 6.80 -7.15
CA ASP A 105 -11.12 7.50 -6.12
C ASP A 105 -11.90 6.52 -5.23
N THR A 106 -11.94 6.80 -3.92
CA THR A 106 -12.77 6.08 -2.94
C THR A 106 -14.02 6.87 -2.55
N GLY A 107 -14.20 8.09 -3.09
CA GLY A 107 -15.24 9.04 -2.72
C GLY A 107 -14.80 10.02 -1.62
N VAL A 108 -13.60 9.85 -1.06
CA VAL A 108 -13.01 10.75 -0.06
C VAL A 108 -11.77 11.40 -0.65
N ALA A 109 -11.78 12.73 -0.78
CA ALA A 109 -10.67 13.47 -1.36
C ALA A 109 -9.35 13.18 -0.60
N GLY A 110 -8.31 12.79 -1.35
CA GLY A 110 -7.02 12.42 -0.78
C GLY A 110 -6.90 10.96 -0.35
N HIS A 111 -7.97 10.16 -0.44
CA HIS A 111 -7.95 8.70 -0.24
C HIS A 111 -8.20 7.99 -1.57
N PHE A 112 -7.32 7.05 -1.88
CA PHE A 112 -7.29 6.33 -3.14
C PHE A 112 -7.11 4.83 -2.93
N LEU A 113 -7.54 4.07 -3.92
CA LEU A 113 -7.36 2.63 -3.99
C LEU A 113 -6.53 2.25 -5.21
N LEU A 114 -5.39 1.60 -4.97
CA LEU A 114 -4.58 0.97 -6.00
C LEU A 114 -4.95 -0.52 -6.09
N GLN A 115 -5.45 -0.94 -7.25
CA GLN A 115 -5.67 -2.35 -7.56
C GLN A 115 -4.36 -2.96 -8.06
N ALA A 116 -3.70 -3.77 -7.22
CA ALA A 116 -2.48 -4.45 -7.63
C ALA A 116 -2.79 -5.64 -8.57
N ARG A 117 -1.82 -6.02 -9.40
CA ARG A 117 -1.95 -7.16 -10.33
C ARG A 117 -1.68 -8.51 -9.69
N GLY A 118 -2.32 -9.55 -10.25
CA GLY A 118 -2.09 -10.94 -9.89
C GLY A 118 -2.55 -11.26 -8.47
N ALA A 119 -1.78 -12.08 -7.75
CA ALA A 119 -2.08 -12.45 -6.37
C ALA A 119 -1.87 -11.32 -5.34
N ARG A 120 -1.49 -10.11 -5.80
CA ARG A 120 -1.28 -8.97 -4.92
C ARG A 120 -2.64 -8.33 -4.61
N GLY A 121 -3.01 -8.33 -3.32
CA GLY A 121 -4.23 -7.64 -2.86
C GLY A 121 -4.18 -6.12 -3.06
N PRO A 122 -5.33 -5.44 -2.88
CA PRO A 122 -5.43 -3.99 -3.04
C PRO A 122 -4.54 -3.25 -2.04
N VAL A 123 -4.20 -2.01 -2.41
CA VAL A 123 -3.42 -1.10 -1.57
C VAL A 123 -4.23 0.18 -1.38
N ASP A 124 -4.59 0.47 -0.14
CA ASP A 124 -5.17 1.75 0.25
C ASP A 124 -4.06 2.80 0.30
N VAL A 125 -4.34 4.00 -0.21
CA VAL A 125 -3.40 5.11 -0.24
C VAL A 125 -4.07 6.36 0.27
N VAL A 126 -3.50 7.00 1.30
CA VAL A 126 -3.97 8.28 1.82
C VAL A 126 -2.86 9.33 1.69
N VAL A 127 -3.14 10.44 1.01
CA VAL A 127 -2.28 11.62 1.05
C VAL A 127 -2.58 12.34 2.37
N GLY A 128 -1.76 12.12 3.39
CA GLY A 128 -2.03 12.64 4.73
C GLY A 128 -1.63 14.12 4.87
N GLU A 129 -0.44 14.47 4.41
CA GLU A 129 0.08 15.83 4.55
C GLU A 129 0.83 16.25 3.29
N THR A 130 0.58 17.47 2.83
CA THR A 130 1.31 18.08 1.72
C THR A 130 1.06 19.59 1.70
N ASP A 131 2.07 20.32 1.27
CA ASP A 131 2.01 21.73 0.88
C ASP A 131 1.94 21.91 -0.65
N TYR A 132 1.85 20.80 -1.40
CA TYR A 132 1.90 20.67 -2.86
C TYR A 132 3.21 21.10 -3.55
N ARG A 133 4.01 21.95 -2.90
CA ARG A 133 5.17 22.65 -3.47
C ARG A 133 6.52 22.15 -2.98
N GLY A 134 6.58 21.63 -1.76
CA GLY A 134 7.80 21.17 -1.13
C GLY A 134 7.78 19.67 -0.90
N PHE A 135 6.75 19.17 -0.22
CA PHE A 135 6.72 17.79 0.26
C PHE A 135 5.32 17.16 0.25
N ALA A 136 5.30 15.84 0.34
CA ALA A 136 4.10 15.07 0.59
C ALA A 136 4.39 13.83 1.43
N ILE A 137 3.53 13.54 2.40
CA ILE A 137 3.55 12.34 3.22
C ILE A 137 2.34 11.49 2.84
N LEU A 138 2.62 10.31 2.30
CA LEU A 138 1.60 9.35 1.89
C LEU A 138 1.63 8.15 2.83
N TYR A 139 0.45 7.68 3.21
CA TYR A 139 0.24 6.43 3.92
C TYR A 139 -0.25 5.39 2.95
N LEU A 140 0.35 4.20 2.97
CA LEU A 140 -0.07 3.08 2.16
C LEU A 140 -0.30 1.87 3.05
N GLU A 141 -1.45 1.22 2.90
CA GLU A 141 -1.75 -0.03 3.59
C GLU A 141 -1.98 -1.15 2.59
N ARG A 142 -1.28 -2.26 2.83
CA ARG A 142 -1.51 -3.51 2.11
C ARG A 142 -1.54 -4.66 3.09
N ALA A 143 -2.58 -5.50 3.01
CA ALA A 143 -2.74 -6.64 3.91
C ALA A 143 -2.57 -6.26 5.40
N ARG A 144 -3.12 -5.10 5.79
CA ARG A 144 -3.03 -4.51 7.15
C ARG A 144 -1.63 -4.13 7.62
N GLN A 145 -0.66 -4.08 6.71
CA GLN A 145 0.67 -3.54 6.96
C GLN A 145 0.71 -2.11 6.44
N LEU A 146 0.87 -1.16 7.36
CA LEU A 146 0.97 0.25 7.06
C LEU A 146 2.42 0.62 6.71
N SER A 147 2.57 1.54 5.78
CA SER A 147 3.85 2.17 5.42
C SER A 147 3.63 3.65 5.21
N VAL A 148 4.66 4.44 5.50
CA VAL A 148 4.65 5.90 5.32
C VAL A 148 5.73 6.26 4.33
N LYS A 149 5.43 7.11 3.36
CA LYS A 149 6.38 7.56 2.33
C LYS A 149 6.49 9.07 2.34
N LEU A 150 7.72 9.56 2.37
CA LEU A 150 8.03 10.98 2.16
C LEU A 150 8.44 11.21 0.72
N TYR A 151 7.77 12.16 0.09
CA TYR A 151 8.10 12.68 -1.23
C TYR A 151 8.50 14.15 -1.14
N ALA A 152 9.39 14.59 -2.03
CA ALA A 152 9.77 15.98 -2.19
C ALA A 152 9.69 16.41 -3.66
N ARG A 153 9.45 17.70 -3.92
CA ARG A 153 9.51 18.26 -5.28
C ARG A 153 10.94 18.41 -5.80
N SER A 154 11.89 18.66 -4.89
CA SER A 154 13.31 18.83 -5.17
C SER A 154 14.15 18.28 -4.01
N LEU A 155 15.43 18.04 -4.26
CA LEU A 155 16.40 17.63 -3.23
C LEU A 155 17.40 18.77 -2.95
N PRO A 156 17.91 18.89 -1.71
CA PRO A 156 17.51 18.12 -0.53
C PRO A 156 16.07 18.47 -0.05
N PRO A 157 15.38 17.55 0.66
CA PRO A 157 14.13 17.90 1.34
C PRO A 157 14.38 18.96 2.41
N SER A 158 13.36 19.75 2.74
CA SER A 158 13.46 20.72 3.85
C SER A 158 13.47 20.01 5.21
N ASP A 159 14.08 20.63 6.20
CA ASP A 159 14.06 20.13 7.59
C ASP A 159 12.63 19.97 8.12
N ALA A 160 11.74 20.91 7.76
CA ALA A 160 10.33 20.82 8.10
C ALA A 160 9.67 19.54 7.54
N ALA A 161 10.02 19.13 6.31
CA ALA A 161 9.48 17.91 5.71
C ALA A 161 10.01 16.65 6.41
N LEU A 162 11.30 16.63 6.77
CA LEU A 162 11.91 15.51 7.52
C LEU A 162 11.31 15.40 8.93
N SER A 163 11.24 16.50 9.68
CA SER A 163 10.65 16.51 11.02
C SER A 163 9.17 16.13 10.99
N ALA A 164 8.40 16.61 10.00
CA ALA A 164 7.01 16.19 9.85
C ALA A 164 6.92 14.67 9.63
N PHE A 165 7.76 14.11 8.76
CA PHE A 165 7.80 12.68 8.48
C PHE A 165 8.14 11.84 9.72
N GLU A 166 9.19 12.19 10.46
CA GLU A 166 9.59 11.51 11.71
C GLU A 166 8.46 11.54 12.76
N GLN A 167 7.81 12.69 12.93
CA GLN A 167 6.66 12.80 13.83
C GLN A 167 5.46 11.95 13.36
N ARG A 168 5.27 11.75 12.06
CA ARG A 168 4.20 10.88 11.54
C ARG A 168 4.49 9.41 11.76
N ILE A 169 5.75 9.00 11.66
CA ILE A 169 6.22 7.63 11.90
C ILE A 169 5.92 7.18 13.33
N GLN A 170 6.27 8.01 14.31
CA GLN A 170 6.03 7.73 15.73
C GLN A 170 4.53 7.53 16.03
N ARG A 171 3.66 8.34 15.40
CA ARG A 171 2.20 8.24 15.60
C ARG A 171 1.57 6.96 15.06
N VAL A 172 2.25 6.27 14.13
CA VAL A 172 1.77 5.02 13.55
C VAL A 172 2.53 3.79 14.06
N ASN A 173 3.23 3.93 15.19
CA ASN A 173 3.99 2.87 15.85
C ASN A 173 5.06 2.24 14.94
N LEU A 174 5.64 3.04 14.04
CA LEU A 174 6.87 2.69 13.33
C LEU A 174 8.05 3.37 14.04
N THR A 175 9.24 2.78 13.90
CA THR A 175 10.46 3.22 14.56
C THR A 175 11.49 3.75 13.56
N GLU A 176 12.51 4.46 14.04
CA GLU A 176 13.55 5.05 13.18
C GLU A 176 14.38 4.02 12.42
N ASP A 177 14.65 2.86 13.03
CA ASP A 177 15.30 1.72 12.37
C ASP A 177 14.48 1.12 11.23
N GLN A 178 13.18 1.46 11.16
CA GLN A 178 12.31 1.04 10.07
C GLN A 178 12.25 2.05 8.92
N ILE A 179 13.02 3.15 9.00
CA ILE A 179 13.13 4.16 7.96
C ILE A 179 14.23 3.78 6.97
N LEU A 180 13.84 3.72 5.71
CA LEU A 180 14.74 3.56 4.59
C LEU A 180 14.80 4.84 3.77
N PHE A 181 15.96 5.49 3.72
CA PHE A 181 16.22 6.60 2.81
C PHE A 181 16.61 6.10 1.42
N PHE A 182 16.07 6.75 0.39
CA PHE A 182 16.32 6.42 -1.00
C PHE A 182 17.49 7.25 -1.56
N PRO A 183 18.16 6.78 -2.63
CA PRO A 183 19.25 7.52 -3.24
C PRO A 183 18.83 8.93 -3.68
N LYS A 184 19.72 9.90 -3.46
CA LYS A 184 19.52 11.32 -3.80
C LYS A 184 19.93 11.67 -5.24
N TYR A 185 20.41 10.69 -6.00
CA TYR A 185 20.94 10.85 -7.35
C TYR A 185 20.60 9.63 -8.20
N GLY A 186 20.70 9.76 -9.52
CA GLY A 186 20.48 8.64 -10.44
C GLY A 186 19.01 8.38 -10.80
N PHE A 187 18.13 9.37 -10.63
CA PHE A 187 16.73 9.29 -11.06
C PHE A 187 16.58 9.02 -12.56
N CYS A 188 15.46 8.42 -12.93
CA CYS A 188 15.05 8.22 -14.32
C CYS A 188 13.96 9.24 -14.69
N GLU A 189 14.13 9.92 -15.83
CA GLU A 189 13.14 10.87 -16.35
C GLU A 189 12.18 10.25 -17.37
N ALA A 190 12.65 9.19 -18.03
CA ALA A 190 11.94 8.44 -19.06
C ALA A 190 12.35 6.96 -19.04
N ALA A 191 11.52 6.13 -19.67
CA ALA A 191 11.81 4.73 -19.97
C ALA A 191 11.37 4.47 -21.42
N ASP A 192 12.11 3.65 -22.15
CA ASP A 192 11.73 3.23 -23.49
C ASP A 192 10.49 2.32 -23.47
N GLN A 193 9.99 1.97 -24.65
CA GLN A 193 8.76 1.19 -24.81
C GLN A 193 8.84 -0.25 -24.28
N PHE A 194 10.03 -0.84 -24.19
CA PHE A 194 10.24 -2.21 -23.73
C PHE A 194 10.30 -2.29 -22.20
N HIS A 195 10.62 -1.17 -21.53
CA HIS A 195 10.74 -1.08 -20.07
C HIS A 195 9.54 -0.36 -19.44
N VAL A 196 8.33 -0.63 -19.96
CA VAL A 196 7.07 -0.12 -19.42
C VAL A 196 6.24 -1.25 -18.86
N LEU A 197 6.03 -1.23 -17.55
CA LEU A 197 5.02 -2.06 -16.91
C LEU A 197 3.73 -1.26 -16.79
N ASP A 198 2.80 -1.45 -17.72
CA ASP A 198 1.45 -0.92 -17.58
C ASP A 198 0.69 -1.80 -16.60
N GLU A 199 0.30 -1.29 -15.42
CA GLU A 199 -0.54 -2.00 -14.46
C GLU A 199 -2.04 -1.69 -14.61
N VAL A 200 -2.40 -0.70 -15.45
CA VAL A 200 -3.78 -0.21 -15.65
C VAL A 200 -4.56 -1.11 -16.60
N ARG A 201 -3.93 -1.60 -17.67
CA ARG A 201 -4.56 -2.41 -18.74
C ARG A 201 -4.64 -3.91 -18.41
N ARG A 202 -5.80 -4.42 -17.97
CA ARG A 202 -5.98 -5.87 -17.77
C ARG A 202 -5.73 -6.67 -19.05
#